data_AF-K0Z715-F1
#
_entry.id   AF-K0Z715-F1
#
_cell.length_a   1.000
_cell.length_b   1.000
_cell.length_c   1.000
_cell.angle_alpha   90.00
_cell.angle_beta   90.00
_cell.angle_gamma   90.00
#
_symmetry.space_group_name_H-M   'P 1'
#
loop_
_entity.id
_entity.type
_entity.pdbx_description
1 polymer ?
#
loop_
_entity_poly.entity_id
_entity_poly.type
_entity_poly.pdbx_seq_one_letter_code
_entity_poly.pdbx_strand_id
1 'polypeptide(L)'
;MATAVQLNTRIDAALKQSGDAVFSRNGYSSSEVVRAVWRYAAEHQAVPPFMEKRDVRGECPSSAASRAAAGAGLAVRVAAESCGYRPSNQPLPEKDRERLRDDMYDCMLEEMEARCR
;
A
#
# COMPACT_ATOMS: atom_id res chain seq x y z
N MET A 1 2.51 -44.73 -9.38
CA MET A 1 2.10 -44.10 -10.66
C MET A 1 1.41 -42.80 -10.33
N ALA A 2 1.86 -41.67 -10.88
CA ALA A 2 1.18 -40.39 -10.66
C ALA A 2 -0.06 -40.35 -11.56
N THR A 3 -1.25 -40.39 -10.97
CA THR A 3 -2.50 -40.24 -11.70
C THR A 3 -2.74 -38.75 -11.97
N ALA A 4 -2.90 -38.38 -13.24
CA ALA A 4 -3.33 -37.04 -13.59
C ALA A 4 -4.80 -36.87 -13.22
N VAL A 5 -5.12 -35.85 -12.44
CA VAL A 5 -6.49 -35.48 -12.04
C VAL A 5 -6.84 -34.12 -12.64
N GLN A 6 -8.12 -33.90 -12.95
CA GLN A 6 -8.61 -32.64 -13.49
C GLN A 6 -8.89 -31.63 -12.38
N LEU A 7 -8.55 -30.36 -12.64
CA LEU A 7 -8.95 -29.21 -11.82
C LEU A 7 -10.01 -28.42 -12.60
N ASN A 8 -11.24 -28.41 -12.10
CA ASN A 8 -12.35 -27.71 -12.74
C ASN A 8 -12.69 -26.43 -11.96
N THR A 9 -12.69 -25.27 -12.62
CA THR A 9 -13.05 -23.98 -12.02
C THR A 9 -13.73 -23.10 -13.05
N ARG A 10 -14.81 -22.42 -12.67
CA ARG A 10 -15.50 -21.45 -13.52
C ARG A 10 -14.78 -20.10 -13.47
N ILE A 11 -14.54 -19.52 -14.63
CA ILE A 11 -13.90 -18.21 -14.80
C ILE A 11 -14.64 -17.43 -15.88
N ASP A 12 -14.65 -16.10 -15.76
CA ASP A 12 -15.15 -15.23 -16.82
C ASP A 12 -14.37 -15.45 -18.13
N ALA A 13 -15.09 -15.46 -19.26
CA ALA A 13 -14.52 -15.79 -20.56
C ALA A 13 -13.54 -14.71 -21.05
N ALA A 14 -13.85 -13.43 -20.84
CA ALA A 14 -12.98 -12.32 -21.23
C ALA A 14 -11.72 -12.28 -20.35
N LEU A 15 -11.86 -12.56 -19.05
CA LEU A 15 -10.74 -12.71 -18.14
C LEU A 15 -9.82 -13.87 -18.55
N LYS A 16 -10.39 -15.04 -18.92
CA LYS A 16 -9.61 -16.17 -19.41
C LYS A 16 -8.83 -15.82 -20.67
N GLN A 17 -9.49 -15.19 -21.64
CA GLN A 17 -8.88 -14.84 -22.92
C GLN A 17 -7.75 -13.81 -22.75
N SER A 18 -7.98 -12.76 -21.95
CA SER A 18 -6.95 -11.75 -21.67
C SER A 18 -5.76 -12.34 -20.91
N GLY A 19 -6.00 -13.20 -19.92
CA GLY A 19 -4.95 -13.92 -19.20
C GLY A 19 -4.12 -14.83 -20.11
N ASP A 20 -4.77 -15.62 -20.96
CA ASP A 20 -4.09 -16.51 -21.92
C ASP A 20 -3.21 -15.75 -22.90
N ALA A 21 -3.67 -14.59 -23.37
CA ALA A 21 -2.87 -13.75 -24.25
C ALA A 21 -1.59 -13.28 -23.56
N VAL A 22 -1.66 -12.94 -22.27
CA VAL A 22 -0.47 -12.56 -21.48
C VAL A 22 0.45 -13.77 -21.28
N PHE A 23 -0.07 -14.93 -20.87
CA PHE A 23 0.75 -16.12 -20.64
C PHE A 23 1.43 -16.59 -21.94
N SER A 24 0.70 -16.62 -23.05
CA SER A 24 1.23 -17.03 -24.35
C SER A 24 2.37 -16.11 -24.82
N ARG A 25 2.23 -14.79 -24.63
CA ARG A 25 3.30 -13.81 -24.92
C ARG A 25 4.57 -14.05 -24.10
N ASN A 26 4.43 -14.66 -22.93
CA ASN A 26 5.53 -15.00 -22.03
C ASN A 26 5.98 -16.48 -22.15
N GLY A 27 5.46 -17.23 -23.13
CA GLY A 27 5.85 -18.63 -23.38
C GLY A 27 5.23 -19.65 -22.43
N TYR A 28 4.15 -19.31 -21.73
CA TYR A 28 3.46 -20.21 -20.81
C TYR A 28 2.07 -20.58 -21.29
N SER A 29 1.69 -21.85 -21.13
CA SER A 29 0.29 -22.28 -21.22
C SER A 29 -0.45 -22.04 -19.90
N SER A 30 -1.77 -21.86 -19.95
CA SER A 30 -2.58 -21.68 -18.73
C SER A 30 -2.44 -22.88 -17.77
N SER A 31 -2.30 -24.10 -18.30
CA SER A 31 -2.10 -25.31 -17.49
C SER A 31 -0.74 -25.35 -16.80
N GLU A 32 0.31 -24.76 -17.36
CA GLU A 32 1.61 -24.63 -16.69
C GLU A 32 1.54 -23.62 -15.56
N VAL A 33 0.90 -22.47 -15.79
CA VAL A 33 0.71 -21.44 -14.76
C VAL A 33 -0.09 -22.01 -13.57
N VAL A 34 -1.20 -22.69 -13.83
CA VAL A 34 -2.00 -23.33 -12.77
C VAL A 34 -1.15 -24.38 -12.02
N ARG A 35 -0.43 -25.25 -12.72
CA ARG A 35 0.45 -26.24 -12.06
C ARG A 35 1.56 -25.57 -11.25
N ALA A 36 2.10 -24.45 -11.69
CA ALA A 36 3.14 -23.70 -10.97
C ALA A 36 2.60 -23.14 -9.64
N VAL A 37 1.38 -22.61 -9.63
CA VAL A 37 0.73 -22.14 -8.38
C VAL A 37 0.54 -23.28 -7.38
N TRP A 38 0.09 -24.46 -7.84
CA TRP A 38 -0.05 -25.63 -6.96
C TRP A 38 1.28 -26.16 -6.45
N ARG A 39 2.33 -26.18 -7.29
CA ARG A 39 3.69 -26.55 -6.85
C ARG A 39 4.22 -25.59 -5.81
N TYR A 40 4.08 -24.28 -6.03
CA TYR A 40 4.50 -23.27 -5.07
C TYR A 40 3.88 -23.52 -3.69
N ALA A 41 2.55 -23.70 -3.66
CA ALA A 41 1.82 -23.93 -2.41
C ALA A 41 2.26 -25.23 -1.70
N ALA A 42 2.49 -26.30 -2.46
CA ALA A 42 2.95 -27.57 -1.90
C ALA A 42 4.39 -27.49 -1.36
N GLU A 43 5.29 -26.82 -2.07
CA GLU A 43 6.71 -26.70 -1.71
C GLU A 43 6.92 -25.74 -0.53
N HIS A 44 6.21 -24.62 -0.51
CA HIS A 44 6.42 -23.54 0.46
C HIS A 44 5.44 -23.57 1.64
N GLN A 45 4.40 -24.41 1.57
CA GLN A 45 3.30 -24.45 2.55
C GLN A 45 2.67 -23.07 2.80
N ALA A 46 2.68 -22.22 1.77
CA ALA A 46 2.20 -20.84 1.79
C ALA A 46 1.55 -20.47 0.45
N VAL A 47 0.67 -19.49 0.44
CA VAL A 47 0.13 -18.95 -0.82
C VAL A 47 1.19 -18.11 -1.54
N PRO A 48 1.16 -18.01 -2.87
CA PRO A 48 2.01 -17.06 -3.58
C PRO A 48 1.82 -15.64 -3.04
N PRO A 49 2.88 -14.80 -2.93
CA PRO A 49 2.79 -13.48 -2.31
C PRO A 49 1.73 -12.56 -2.94
N PHE A 50 1.49 -12.68 -4.24
CA PHE A 50 0.47 -11.89 -4.93
C PHE A 50 -0.98 -12.27 -4.55
N MET A 51 -1.18 -13.44 -3.92
CA MET A 51 -2.46 -13.91 -3.40
C MET A 51 -2.67 -13.59 -1.92
N GLU A 52 -1.66 -13.04 -1.24
CA GLU A 52 -1.80 -12.62 0.15
C GLU A 52 -2.93 -11.59 0.24
N LYS A 53 -3.97 -11.94 0.99
CA LYS A 53 -5.01 -10.99 1.34
C LYS A 53 -4.35 -9.98 2.27
N ARG A 54 -4.08 -8.78 1.76
CA ARG A 54 -3.83 -7.65 2.66
C ARG A 54 -5.06 -7.53 3.54
N ASP A 55 -4.91 -7.81 4.83
CA ASP A 55 -5.97 -7.59 5.80
C ASP A 55 -6.29 -6.10 5.82
N VAL A 56 -7.29 -5.70 5.03
CA VAL A 56 -7.88 -4.35 5.09
C VAL A 56 -8.66 -4.15 6.40
N ARG A 57 -8.76 -5.20 7.23
CA ARG A 57 -9.28 -5.18 8.61
C ARG A 57 -8.18 -5.61 9.58
N GLY A 58 -7.35 -4.67 10.01
CA GLY A 58 -6.47 -4.97 11.14
C GLY A 58 -5.49 -3.87 11.45
N GLU A 59 -4.69 -3.48 10.46
CA GLU A 59 -3.64 -2.48 10.66
C GLU A 59 -3.57 -1.65 9.39
N CYS A 60 -4.09 -0.42 9.44
CA CYS A 60 -3.40 0.62 8.73
C CYS A 60 -2.00 0.68 9.36
N PRO A 61 -0.90 0.38 8.65
CA PRO A 61 0.34 1.05 8.97
C PRO A 61 0.14 2.50 8.53
N SER A 62 -0.67 3.25 9.29
CA SER A 62 -0.32 4.63 9.54
C SER A 62 0.87 4.63 10.49
N SER A 63 1.95 3.99 10.04
CA SER A 63 3.25 4.30 10.55
C SER A 63 3.80 5.31 9.57
N ALA A 64 4.40 6.36 10.13
CA ALA A 64 5.16 7.33 9.38
C ALA A 64 6.16 6.69 8.39
N ALA A 65 6.47 5.39 8.50
CA ALA A 65 7.30 4.62 7.57
C ALA A 65 6.76 4.58 6.13
N SER A 66 5.46 4.41 5.90
CA SER A 66 4.89 4.41 4.53
C SER A 66 4.99 5.80 3.89
N ARG A 67 4.76 6.86 4.68
CA ARG A 67 4.95 8.26 4.26
C ARG A 67 6.42 8.61 4.07
N ALA A 68 7.32 8.07 4.87
CA ALA A 68 8.77 8.24 4.73
C ALA A 68 9.31 7.55 3.46
N ALA A 69 8.82 6.36 3.12
CA ALA A 69 9.16 5.67 1.88
C ALA A 69 8.67 6.42 0.63
N ALA A 70 7.54 7.12 0.73
CA ALA A 70 6.99 7.98 -0.34
C ALA A 70 7.61 9.40 -0.38
N GLY A 71 8.65 9.69 0.41
CA GLY A 71 9.28 11.02 0.45
C GLY A 71 8.55 12.09 1.25
N ALA A 72 7.36 11.78 1.80
CA ALA A 72 6.55 12.68 2.64
C ALA A 72 6.95 12.68 4.13
N GLY A 73 8.04 12.00 4.51
CA GLY A 73 8.41 11.76 5.91
C GLY A 73 9.38 12.76 6.54
N LEU A 74 10.08 13.60 5.76
CA LEU A 74 11.14 14.45 6.34
C LEU A 74 10.56 15.54 7.26
N ALA A 75 9.57 16.29 6.78
CA ALA A 75 8.93 17.33 7.58
C ALA A 75 8.28 16.77 8.86
N VAL A 76 7.63 15.62 8.75
CA VAL A 76 7.00 14.92 9.90
C VAL A 76 8.05 14.46 10.91
N ARG A 77 9.19 13.95 10.44
CA ARG A 77 10.28 13.48 11.29
C ARG A 77 10.97 14.63 12.01
N VAL A 78 11.30 15.71 11.29
CA VAL A 78 11.89 16.92 11.88
C VAL A 78 10.95 17.52 12.91
N ALA A 79 9.65 17.65 12.62
CA ALA A 79 8.67 18.14 13.59
C ALA A 79 8.58 17.23 14.84
N ALA A 80 8.60 15.90 14.65
CA ALA A 80 8.56 14.98 15.79
C ALA A 80 9.79 15.09 16.70
N GLU A 81 10.98 15.32 16.13
CA GLU A 81 12.24 15.45 16.86
C GLU A 81 12.40 16.84 17.50
N SER A 82 11.97 17.90 16.82
CA SER A 82 12.24 19.29 17.22
C SER A 82 11.19 19.86 18.18
N CYS A 83 9.92 19.48 18.02
CA CYS A 83 8.81 20.09 18.74
C CYS A 83 7.83 19.06 19.36
N GLY A 84 8.20 17.77 19.37
CA GLY A 84 7.39 16.72 19.98
C GLY A 84 6.10 16.40 19.23
N TYR A 85 5.98 16.83 17.97
CA TYR A 85 4.82 16.58 17.13
C TYR A 85 4.58 15.06 16.94
N ARG A 86 3.39 14.59 17.33
CA ARG A 86 2.96 13.21 17.10
C ARG A 86 1.87 13.19 16.03
N PRO A 87 2.15 12.64 14.84
CA PRO A 87 1.16 12.62 13.78
C PRO A 87 -0.02 11.73 14.19
N SER A 88 -1.21 12.32 14.29
CA SER A 88 -2.44 11.55 14.48
C SER A 88 -2.78 10.75 13.22
N ASN A 89 -3.32 9.55 13.43
CA ASN A 89 -3.86 8.72 12.35
C ASN A 89 -5.24 9.18 11.88
N GLN A 90 -5.89 10.08 12.63
CA GLN A 90 -7.13 10.71 12.23
C GLN A 90 -6.83 11.96 11.41
N PRO A 91 -7.42 12.08 10.19
CA PRO A 91 -7.38 13.32 9.46
C PRO A 91 -8.03 14.42 10.32
N LEU A 92 -7.37 15.58 10.46
CA LEU A 92 -8.00 16.73 11.08
C LEU A 92 -9.32 17.04 10.34
N PRO A 93 -10.42 17.35 11.05
CA PRO A 93 -11.65 17.80 10.41
C PRO A 93 -11.36 18.96 9.47
N GLU A 94 -11.99 19.00 8.29
CA GLU A 94 -11.78 20.07 7.27
C GLU A 94 -11.81 21.48 7.89
N LYS A 95 -12.78 21.70 8.77
CA LYS A 95 -13.00 22.96 9.50
C LYS A 95 -11.86 23.37 10.44
N ASP A 96 -11.10 22.39 10.94
CA ASP A 96 -9.96 22.65 11.82
C ASP A 96 -8.66 22.84 11.04
N ARG A 97 -8.58 22.39 9.77
CA ARG A 97 -7.40 22.58 8.91
C ARG A 97 -7.21 24.01 8.49
N GLU A 98 -8.30 24.66 8.09
CA GLU A 98 -8.29 26.06 7.69
C GLU A 98 -7.87 26.94 8.86
N ARG A 99 -8.52 26.78 10.03
CA ARG A 99 -8.15 27.51 11.24
C ARG A 99 -6.69 27.28 11.65
N LEU A 100 -6.24 26.02 11.67
CA LEU A 100 -4.84 25.70 12.01
C LEU A 100 -3.83 26.30 11.03
N ARG A 101 -4.17 26.33 9.73
CA ARG A 101 -3.34 26.94 8.70
C ARG A 101 -3.22 28.44 8.96
N ASP A 102 -4.34 29.11 9.22
CA ASP A 102 -4.39 30.55 9.43
C ASP A 102 -3.62 30.93 10.71
N ASP A 103 -3.84 30.21 11.82
CA ASP A 103 -3.10 30.39 13.08
C ASP A 103 -1.57 30.25 12.89
N MET A 104 -1.13 29.29 12.05
CA MET A 104 0.31 29.09 11.78
C MET A 104 0.92 30.19 10.93
N TYR A 105 0.18 30.74 9.96
CA TYR A 105 0.64 31.88 9.19
C TYR A 105 0.70 33.14 10.06
N ASP A 106 -0.28 33.35 10.93
CA ASP A 106 -0.30 34.49 11.86
C ASP A 106 0.89 34.43 12.82
N CYS A 107 1.15 33.29 13.47
CA CYS A 107 2.32 33.12 14.34
C CYS A 107 3.65 33.32 13.59
N MET A 108 3.78 32.83 12.36
CA MET A 108 4.99 32.98 11.57
C MET A 108 5.22 34.44 11.15
N LEU A 109 4.13 35.15 10.80
CA LEU A 109 4.17 36.56 10.45
C LEU A 109 4.60 37.41 11.65
N GLU A 110 4.03 37.16 12.83
CA GLU A 110 4.42 37.81 14.08
C GLU A 110 5.90 37.60 14.41
N GLU A 111 6.44 36.39 14.22
CA GLU A 111 7.86 36.10 14.43
C GLU A 111 8.76 36.87 13.45
N MET A 112 8.37 36.97 12.17
CA MET A 112 9.09 37.76 11.18
C MET A 112 9.07 39.26 11.49
N GLU A 113 7.92 39.78 11.92
CA GLU A 113 7.77 41.18 12.33
C GLU A 113 8.61 41.51 13.58
N ALA A 114 8.70 40.58 14.53
CA ALA A 114 9.52 40.73 15.73
C ALA A 114 11.03 40.74 15.44
N ARG A 115 11.48 39.98 14.42
CA ARG A 115 12.89 39.94 13.99
C ARG A 115 13.31 41.18 13.16
N CYS A 116 12.35 41.93 12.64
CA CYS A 116 12.59 43.18 11.91
C CYS A 116 12.64 44.43 12.80
N ARG A 117 12.50 44.28 14.13
CA ARG A 117 12.65 45.38 15.11
C ARG A 117 14.04 45.42 15.74
#